data_AF-A0A524GY73-F1
#
_entry.id   AF-A0A524GY73-F1
#
_cell.length_a   1.000
_cell.length_b   1.000
_cell.length_c   1.000
_cell.angle_alpha   90.00
_cell.angle_beta   90.00
_cell.angle_gamma   90.00
#
_symmetry.space_group_name_H-M   'P 1'
#
loop_
_entity.id
_entity.type
_entity.pdbx_description
1 polymer ?
#
loop_
_entity_poly.entity_id
_entity_poly.type
_entity_poly.pdbx_seq_one_letter_code
_entity_poly.pdbx_strand_id
1 'polypeptide(L)'
;MSTDFAALRREEFPALDEAIYLNSASIGPIPERTRRRLDEYSVMRSAPHRMNDHDFFSELDQARALTARLLNVTAGEIALTFNTSYGLNLAARGLPLEPGDVVLASDREFPANVYPWMRLA
;
A
#
# COMPACT_ATOMS: atom_id res chain seq x y z
N MET A 1 -11.97 20.43 -13.77
CA MET A 1 -11.88 21.09 -12.44
C MET A 1 -10.43 21.45 -12.20
N SER A 2 -10.13 22.66 -11.72
CA SER A 2 -8.78 23.02 -11.28
C SER A 2 -8.63 22.62 -9.81
N THR A 3 -7.64 21.79 -9.50
CA THR A 3 -7.33 21.40 -8.12
C THR A 3 -6.51 22.50 -7.44
N ASP A 4 -6.95 22.99 -6.28
CA ASP A 4 -6.15 23.89 -5.44
C ASP A 4 -5.17 23.08 -4.58
N PHE A 5 -3.95 22.92 -5.08
CA PHE A 5 -2.90 22.19 -4.38
C PHE A 5 -2.42 22.89 -3.11
N ALA A 6 -2.54 24.22 -3.02
CA ALA A 6 -2.14 24.96 -1.83
C ALA A 6 -3.12 24.71 -0.68
N ALA A 7 -4.42 24.71 -0.97
CA ALA A 7 -5.44 24.30 -0.01
C ALA A 7 -5.26 22.84 0.42
N LEU A 8 -5.07 21.92 -0.54
CA LEU A 8 -4.85 20.51 -0.23
C LEU A 8 -3.63 20.28 0.67
N ARG A 9 -2.51 20.98 0.41
CA ARG A 9 -1.32 20.89 1.25
C ARG A 9 -1.59 21.33 2.69
N ARG A 10 -2.27 22.46 2.89
CA ARG A 10 -2.59 22.98 4.22
C ARG A 10 -3.53 22.05 4.99
N GLU A 11 -4.48 21.43 4.30
CA GLU A 11 -5.46 20.56 4.93
C GLU A 11 -4.90 19.17 5.25
N GLU A 12 -4.24 18.53 4.28
CA GLU A 12 -3.84 17.13 4.41
C GLU A 12 -2.40 16.94 4.89
N PHE A 13 -1.52 17.92 4.72
CA PHE A 13 -0.10 17.79 5.05
C PHE A 13 0.45 18.95 5.90
N PRO A 14 -0.23 19.37 6.98
CA PRO A 14 0.18 20.51 7.79
C PRO A 14 1.55 20.33 8.45
N ALA A 15 1.95 19.09 8.77
CA ALA A 15 3.26 18.77 9.35
C ALA A 15 4.44 19.15 8.42
N LEU A 16 4.19 19.33 7.12
CA LEU A 16 5.21 19.78 6.18
C LEU A 16 5.37 21.31 6.12
N ASP A 17 4.68 22.08 6.97
CA ASP A 17 4.95 23.51 7.13
C ASP A 17 6.25 23.79 7.91
N GLU A 18 6.78 22.77 8.61
CA GLU A 18 8.03 22.87 9.37
C GLU A 18 9.29 22.77 8.48
N ALA A 19 9.16 22.25 7.25
CA ALA A 19 10.29 22.06 6.34
C ALA A 19 9.88 21.94 4.86
N ILE A 20 10.79 22.30 3.95
CA ILE A 20 10.65 21.97 2.53
C ILE A 20 11.02 20.49 2.33
N TYR A 21 10.00 19.62 2.27
CA TYR A 21 10.19 18.19 2.15
C TYR A 21 10.28 17.72 0.70
N LEU A 22 11.46 17.27 0.27
CA LEU A 22 11.76 16.85 -1.11
C LEU A 22 12.10 15.34 -1.22
N ASN A 23 11.67 14.52 -0.27
CA ASN A 23 12.00 13.08 -0.21
C ASN A 23 10.78 12.14 -0.27
N SER A 24 9.65 12.61 -0.83
CA SER A 24 8.39 11.83 -0.90
C SER A 24 8.51 10.53 -1.69
N ALA A 25 9.51 10.40 -2.57
CA ALA A 25 9.80 9.15 -3.28
C ALA A 25 10.35 8.05 -2.37
N SER A 26 10.98 8.40 -1.24
CA SER A 26 11.46 7.45 -0.25
C SER A 26 10.43 7.20 0.84
N ILE A 27 9.99 8.26 1.53
CA ILE A 27 8.97 8.18 2.58
C ILE A 27 7.89 9.22 2.28
N GLY A 28 6.72 8.77 1.86
CA GLY A 28 5.60 9.67 1.63
C GLY A 28 5.01 10.19 2.95
N PRO A 29 4.65 11.48 3.07
CA PRO A 29 3.86 11.95 4.19
C PRO A 29 2.47 11.27 4.18
N ILE A 30 1.96 10.93 5.37
CA ILE A 30 0.61 10.41 5.50
C ILE A 30 -0.36 11.60 5.54
N PRO A 31 -1.43 11.63 4.71
CA PRO A 31 -2.41 12.69 4.77
C PRO A 31 -3.21 12.65 6.07
N GLU A 32 -3.64 13.81 6.57
CA GLU A 32 -4.38 13.94 7.83
C GLU A 32 -5.61 13.05 7.91
N ARG A 33 -6.36 12.90 6.81
CA ARG A 33 -7.50 11.97 6.79
C ARG A 33 -7.12 10.52 7.13
N THR A 34 -5.96 10.07 6.67
CA THR A 34 -5.46 8.72 6.95
C THR A 34 -4.95 8.62 8.37
N ARG A 35 -4.21 9.63 8.85
CA ARG A 35 -3.74 9.69 10.24
C ARG A 35 -4.91 9.60 11.24
N ARG A 36 -5.96 10.39 11.03
CA ARG A 36 -7.18 10.37 11.87
C ARG A 36 -7.85 9.01 11.89
N ARG A 37 -8.01 8.36 10.72
CA ARG A 37 -8.62 7.01 10.64
C ARG A 37 -7.77 5.97 11.38
N LEU A 38 -6.44 6.06 11.29
CA LEU A 38 -5.54 5.18 12.03
C LEU A 38 -5.65 5.39 13.55
N ASP A 39 -5.78 6.62 14.02
CA ASP A 39 -6.00 6.93 15.44
C ASP A 39 -7.31 6.31 15.94
N GLU A 40 -8.40 6.52 15.20
CA GLU A 40 -9.72 5.93 15.52
C GLU A 40 -9.66 4.40 15.58
N TYR A 41 -9.03 3.78 14.58
CA TYR A 41 -8.86 2.33 14.53
C TYR A 41 -7.99 1.82 15.69
N SER A 42 -6.95 2.57 16.07
CA SER A 42 -6.07 2.23 17.20
C SER A 42 -6.82 2.27 18.54
N VAL A 43 -7.67 3.29 18.74
CA VAL A 43 -8.55 3.37 19.92
C VAL A 43 -9.49 2.17 19.96
N MET A 44 -10.13 1.82 18.83
CA MET A 44 -11.01 0.65 18.74
C MET A 44 -10.25 -0.65 19.08
N ARG A 45 -9.06 -0.86 18.49
CA ARG A 45 -8.22 -2.04 18.74
C ARG A 45 -7.70 -2.15 20.17
N SER A 46 -7.64 -1.05 20.93
CA SER A 46 -7.25 -1.10 22.35
C SER A 46 -8.32 -1.78 23.24
N ALA A 47 -9.55 -1.93 22.74
CA ALA A 47 -10.64 -2.61 23.41
C ALA A 47 -11.21 -3.76 22.55
N PRO A 48 -10.42 -4.83 22.27
CA PRO A 48 -10.81 -5.87 21.31
C PRO A 48 -12.06 -6.65 21.72
N HIS A 49 -12.39 -6.68 23.03
CA HIS A 49 -13.63 -7.26 23.55
C HIS A 49 -14.91 -6.52 23.09
N ARG A 50 -14.77 -5.33 22.48
CA ARG A 50 -15.87 -4.53 21.92
C ARG A 50 -15.94 -4.62 20.40
N MET A 51 -14.98 -5.28 19.77
CA MET A 51 -14.95 -5.50 18.33
C MET A 51 -15.57 -6.85 18.00
N ASN A 52 -16.36 -6.89 16.94
CA ASN A 52 -16.79 -8.13 16.33
C ASN A 52 -16.02 -8.38 15.02
N ASP A 53 -16.14 -9.60 14.48
CA ASP A 53 -15.48 -9.99 13.23
C ASP A 53 -15.89 -9.08 12.05
N HIS A 54 -17.15 -8.64 12.02
CA HIS A 54 -17.65 -7.74 10.97
C HIS A 54 -16.92 -6.39 10.99
N ASP A 55 -16.63 -5.81 12.16
CA ASP A 55 -15.85 -4.56 12.29
C ASP A 55 -14.45 -4.69 11.70
N PHE A 56 -13.88 -5.91 11.70
CA PHE A 56 -12.58 -6.17 11.10
C PHE A 56 -12.66 -6.46 9.60
N PHE A 57 -13.54 -7.39 9.19
CA PHE A 57 -13.61 -7.83 7.79
C PHE A 57 -14.21 -6.77 6.85
N SER A 58 -15.18 -5.98 7.31
CA SER A 58 -15.81 -4.93 6.49
C SER A 58 -14.81 -3.85 6.05
N GLU A 59 -13.86 -3.48 6.91
CA GLU A 59 -12.79 -2.53 6.59
C GLU A 59 -11.86 -3.08 5.51
N LEU A 60 -11.51 -4.38 5.59
CA LEU A 60 -10.68 -5.02 4.58
C LEU A 60 -11.41 -5.11 3.23
N ASP A 61 -12.70 -5.43 3.24
CA ASP A 61 -13.51 -5.50 2.02
C ASP A 61 -13.70 -4.13 1.39
N GLN A 62 -13.89 -3.09 2.20
CA GLN A 62 -13.91 -1.72 1.72
C GLN A 62 -12.56 -1.32 1.11
N ALA A 63 -11.44 -1.64 1.75
CA ALA A 63 -10.11 -1.37 1.21
C ALA A 63 -9.88 -2.05 -0.14
N ARG A 64 -10.31 -3.32 -0.31
CA ARG A 64 -10.27 -4.02 -1.60
C ARG A 64 -11.13 -3.31 -2.64
N ALA A 65 -12.37 -2.96 -2.31
CA ALA A 65 -13.28 -2.30 -3.24
C ALA A 65 -12.77 -0.91 -3.69
N LEU A 66 -12.24 -0.11 -2.77
CA LEU A 66 -11.64 1.20 -3.08
C LEU A 66 -10.42 1.05 -4.01
N THR A 67 -9.53 0.10 -3.71
CA THR A 67 -8.33 -0.18 -4.51
C THR A 67 -8.69 -0.71 -5.89
N ALA A 68 -9.67 -1.60 -5.97
CA ALA A 68 -10.18 -2.16 -7.22
C ALA A 68 -10.71 -1.05 -8.15
N ARG A 69 -11.47 -0.09 -7.61
CA ARG A 69 -11.91 1.08 -8.40
C ARG A 69 -10.76 1.95 -8.88
N LEU A 70 -9.74 2.16 -8.04
CA LEU A 70 -8.56 2.96 -8.42
C LEU A 70 -7.78 2.33 -9.58
N LEU A 71 -7.66 1.00 -9.56
CA LEU A 71 -6.91 0.22 -10.56
C LEU A 71 -7.77 -0.25 -11.75
N ASN A 72 -9.08 0.03 -11.71
CA ASN A 72 -10.05 -0.44 -12.70
C ASN A 72 -10.08 -1.98 -12.86
N VAL A 73 -10.14 -2.69 -11.72
CA VAL A 73 -10.23 -4.15 -11.62
C VAL A 73 -11.36 -4.55 -10.66
N THR A 74 -11.58 -5.85 -10.44
CA THR A 74 -12.54 -6.35 -9.45
C THR A 74 -11.93 -6.49 -8.06
N ALA A 75 -12.76 -6.46 -7.01
CA ALA A 75 -12.27 -6.64 -5.64
C ALA A 75 -11.63 -8.02 -5.39
N GLY A 76 -12.06 -9.05 -6.13
CA GLY A 76 -11.50 -10.41 -6.06
C GLY A 76 -10.07 -10.53 -6.57
N GLU A 77 -9.60 -9.55 -7.35
CA GLU A 77 -8.23 -9.47 -7.86
C GLU A 77 -7.27 -8.77 -6.87
N ILE A 78 -7.77 -8.26 -5.73
CA ILE A 78 -6.98 -7.50 -4.76
C ILE A 78 -6.58 -8.34 -3.55
N ALA A 79 -5.29 -8.66 -3.46
CA ALA A 79 -4.68 -9.17 -2.23
C ALA A 79 -4.07 -8.03 -1.41
N LEU A 80 -4.53 -7.84 -0.17
CA LEU A 80 -3.94 -6.87 0.77
C LEU A 80 -2.67 -7.47 1.38
N THR A 81 -1.54 -6.77 1.24
CA THR A 81 -0.23 -7.20 1.74
C THR A 81 0.48 -6.06 2.48
N PHE A 82 1.66 -6.33 3.05
CA PHE A 82 2.37 -5.37 3.92
C PHE A 82 3.09 -4.25 3.16
N ASN A 83 3.70 -4.56 2.01
CA ASN A 83 4.45 -3.61 1.17
C ASN A 83 4.78 -4.24 -0.19
N THR A 84 5.34 -3.43 -1.10
CA THR A 84 5.75 -3.86 -2.45
C THR A 84 6.72 -5.05 -2.42
N SER A 85 7.73 -5.02 -1.54
CA SER A 85 8.73 -6.11 -1.44
C SER A 85 8.09 -7.45 -1.06
N TYR A 86 7.13 -7.43 -0.14
CA TYR A 86 6.39 -8.62 0.26
C TYR A 86 5.54 -9.15 -0.90
N GLY A 87 4.82 -8.26 -1.60
CA GLY A 87 4.01 -8.61 -2.77
C GLY A 87 4.84 -9.25 -3.89
N LEU A 88 6.00 -8.68 -4.20
CA LEU A 88 6.92 -9.23 -5.21
C LEU A 88 7.47 -10.61 -4.80
N ASN A 89 7.83 -10.81 -3.54
CA ASN A 89 8.27 -12.12 -3.05
C ASN A 89 7.14 -13.16 -3.11
N LEU A 90 5.91 -12.76 -2.79
CA LEU A 90 4.74 -13.63 -2.89
C LEU A 90 4.50 -14.05 -4.35
N ALA A 91 4.54 -13.09 -5.29
CA ALA A 91 4.38 -13.37 -6.71
C ALA A 91 5.49 -14.30 -7.22
N ALA A 92 6.76 -13.98 -6.91
CA ALA A 92 7.91 -14.78 -7.33
C ALA A 92 7.80 -16.25 -6.89
N ARG A 93 7.36 -16.50 -5.66
CA ARG A 93 7.19 -17.88 -5.13
C ARG A 93 5.89 -18.56 -5.55
N GLY A 94 4.90 -17.79 -6.00
CA GLY A 94 3.59 -18.30 -6.41
C GLY A 94 3.48 -18.61 -7.90
N LEU A 95 4.37 -18.05 -8.73
CA LEU A 95 4.41 -18.34 -10.16
C LEU A 95 4.94 -19.76 -10.40
N PRO A 96 4.31 -20.53 -11.30
CA PRO A 96 4.70 -21.91 -11.59
C PRO A 96 5.88 -21.96 -12.58
N LEU A 97 7.00 -21.34 -12.22
CA LEU A 97 8.21 -21.34 -13.06
C LEU A 97 8.89 -22.71 -13.01
N GLU A 98 9.32 -23.20 -14.15
CA GLU A 98 10.01 -24.47 -14.33
C GLU A 98 11.47 -24.29 -14.75
N PRO A 99 12.35 -25.29 -14.53
CA PRO A 99 13.71 -25.25 -15.05
C PRO A 99 13.74 -25.01 -16.56
N GLY A 100 14.41 -23.95 -16.98
CA GLY A 100 14.48 -23.52 -18.38
C GLY A 100 13.65 -22.26 -18.69
N ASP A 101 12.75 -21.86 -17.80
CA ASP A 101 12.04 -20.58 -17.92
C ASP A 101 12.99 -19.38 -17.75
N VAL A 102 12.62 -18.27 -18.39
CA VAL A 102 13.41 -17.03 -18.39
C VAL A 102 12.61 -15.91 -17.74
N VAL A 103 13.16 -15.33 -16.68
CA VAL A 103 12.66 -14.09 -16.06
C VAL A 103 13.45 -12.91 -16.63
N LEU A 104 12.78 -12.04 -17.37
CA LEU A 104 13.35 -10.79 -17.89
C LEU A 104 13.07 -9.65 -16.92
N ALA A 105 14.12 -8.93 -16.51
CA ALA A 105 14.01 -7.73 -15.68
C ALA A 105 14.84 -6.57 -16.27
N SER A 106 14.50 -5.35 -15.90
CA SER A 106 15.27 -4.16 -16.25
C SER A 106 16.56 -4.06 -15.41
N ASP A 107 17.62 -3.49 -15.98
CA ASP A 107 18.85 -3.17 -15.24
C ASP A 107 18.68 -1.95 -14.30
N ARG A 108 17.51 -1.30 -14.33
CA ARG A 108 17.12 -0.16 -13.47
C ARG A 108 16.16 -0.52 -12.35
N GLU A 109 15.90 -1.81 -12.13
CA GLU A 109 14.97 -2.24 -11.08
C GLU A 109 15.46 -1.87 -9.68
N PHE A 110 14.50 -1.55 -8.80
CA PHE A 110 14.78 -1.45 -7.38
C PHE A 110 15.10 -2.84 -6.82
N PRO A 111 16.02 -3.00 -5.84
CA PRO A 111 16.46 -4.32 -5.39
C PRO A 111 15.35 -5.28 -4.93
N ALA A 112 14.22 -4.75 -4.45
CA ALA A 112 13.04 -5.55 -4.11
C ALA A 112 12.46 -6.33 -5.30
N ASN A 113 12.67 -5.87 -6.53
CA ASN A 113 12.26 -6.53 -7.77
C ASN A 113 13.42 -7.21 -8.51
N VAL A 114 14.55 -7.46 -7.82
CA VAL A 114 15.71 -8.20 -8.38
C VAL A 114 15.96 -9.46 -7.57
N TYR A 115 16.15 -9.31 -6.26
CA TYR A 115 16.56 -10.42 -5.40
C TYR A 115 15.57 -11.58 -5.29
N PRO A 116 14.23 -11.39 -5.34
CA PRO A 116 13.32 -12.51 -5.32
C PRO A 116 13.54 -13.46 -6.50
N TRP A 117 13.79 -12.90 -7.69
CA TRP A 117 14.01 -13.66 -8.92
C TRP A 117 15.36 -14.37 -8.93
N MET A 118 16.42 -13.69 -8.47
CA MET A 118 17.76 -14.30 -8.34
C MET A 118 17.81 -15.47 -7.34
N ARG A 119 16.87 -15.52 -6.39
CA ARG A 119 16.76 -16.60 -5.39
C ARG A 119 15.99 -17.83 -5.91
N LEU A 120 15.23 -17.69 -7.00
CA LEU A 120 14.50 -18.79 -7.64
C LEU A 120 15.38 -19.57 -8.63
N ALA A 121 16.43 -18.92 -9.15
CA ALA A 121 17.41 -19.48 -10.06
C ALA A 121 18.43 -20.39 -9.34
#